data_AF-A0A8S3J7F7-F1
#
_entry.id   AF-A0A8S3J7F7-F1
#
_cell.length_a   1.000
_cell.length_b   1.000
_cell.length_c   1.000
_cell.angle_alpha   90.00
_cell.angle_beta   90.00
_cell.angle_gamma   90.00
#
_symmetry.space_group_name_H-M   'P 1'
#
loop_
_entity.id
_entity.type
_entity.pdbx_description
1 polymer ?
#
loop_
_entity_poly.entity_id
_entity_poly.type
_entity_poly.pdbx_seq_one_letter_code
_entity_poly.pdbx_strand_id
1 'polypeptide(L)'
;MILNNHSFLMYISLFFVSAVNALSFRTSNYRLSWTNCGPISDPAQLKSLTINPDPIRIPGKIIHTTAAVVDGSSSRRNVQECL
;
A
#
# COMPACT_ATOMS: atom_id res chain seq x y z
N MET A 1 37.63 -4.11 -34.50
CA MET A 1 37.74 -5.08 -33.39
C MET A 1 36.38 -5.77 -33.29
N ILE A 2 36.24 -6.95 -33.91
CA ILE A 2 34.97 -7.70 -33.92
C ILE A 2 34.95 -8.49 -32.61
N LEU A 3 34.11 -8.08 -31.65
CA LEU A 3 33.92 -8.89 -30.45
C LEU A 3 33.33 -10.24 -30.87
N ASN A 4 34.02 -11.30 -30.49
CA ASN A 4 33.68 -12.67 -30.82
C ASN A 4 32.29 -13.03 -30.24
N ASN A 5 31.56 -13.92 -30.90
CA ASN A 5 30.15 -14.22 -30.59
C ASN A 5 29.94 -14.67 -29.13
N HIS A 6 30.95 -15.34 -28.56
CA HIS A 6 30.95 -15.80 -27.17
C HIS A 6 31.12 -14.67 -26.14
N SER A 7 31.86 -13.61 -26.49
CA SER A 7 32.01 -12.43 -25.63
C SER A 7 30.74 -11.58 -25.63
N PHE A 8 30.05 -11.51 -26.78
CA PHE A 8 28.80 -10.77 -26.91
C PHE A 8 27.67 -11.35 -26.03
N LEU A 9 27.55 -12.68 -25.98
CA LEU A 9 26.57 -13.37 -25.14
C LEU A 9 26.81 -13.16 -23.64
N MET A 10 28.07 -13.07 -23.20
CA MET A 10 28.43 -12.77 -21.82
C MET A 10 28.05 -11.35 -21.40
N TYR A 11 28.24 -10.36 -22.29
CA TYR A 11 27.81 -8.99 -22.01
C TYR A 11 26.29 -8.88 -21.92
N ILE A 12 25.57 -9.54 -22.83
CA ILE A 12 24.10 -9.57 -22.81
C ILE A 12 23.59 -10.15 -21.49
N SER A 13 24.13 -11.28 -21.04
CA SER A 13 23.69 -11.91 -19.79
C SER A 13 23.97 -11.02 -18.56
N LEU A 14 25.13 -10.38 -18.50
CA LEU A 14 25.47 -9.42 -17.44
C LEU A 14 24.55 -8.20 -17.46
N PHE A 15 24.22 -7.68 -18.64
CA PHE A 15 23.32 -6.55 -18.81
C PHE A 15 21.90 -6.89 -18.34
N PHE A 16 21.38 -8.06 -18.76
CA PHE A 16 20.09 -8.56 -18.30
C PHE A 16 20.06 -8.68 -16.78
N VAL A 17 21.05 -9.32 -16.14
CA VAL A 17 21.13 -9.45 -14.67
C VAL A 17 21.11 -8.08 -13.97
N SER A 18 21.85 -7.10 -14.49
CA SER A 18 21.88 -5.74 -13.92
C SER A 18 20.54 -5.01 -14.05
N ALA A 19 19.85 -5.18 -15.18
CA ALA A 19 18.55 -4.58 -15.43
C ALA A 19 17.45 -5.21 -14.56
N VAL A 20 17.50 -6.52 -14.28
CA VAL A 20 16.51 -7.15 -13.38
C VAL A 20 16.68 -6.68 -11.92
N ASN A 21 17.92 -6.49 -11.47
CA ASN A 21 18.20 -6.03 -10.10
C ASN A 21 17.75 -4.57 -9.85
N ALA A 22 17.81 -3.71 -10.88
CA ALA A 22 17.37 -2.32 -10.80
C ALA A 22 15.85 -2.16 -10.63
N LEU A 23 15.06 -3.20 -10.93
CA LEU A 23 13.60 -3.21 -10.79
C LEU A 23 13.12 -4.02 -9.56
N SER A 24 13.96 -4.21 -8.55
CA SER A 24 13.54 -4.87 -7.30
C SER A 24 12.78 -3.88 -6.41
N PHE A 25 11.53 -3.59 -6.78
CA PHE A 25 10.59 -2.90 -5.89
C PHE A 25 10.22 -3.87 -4.77
N ARG A 26 10.66 -3.61 -3.55
CA ARG A 26 10.23 -4.35 -2.36
C ARG A 26 8.74 -4.11 -2.15
N THR A 27 7.89 -5.00 -2.66
CA THR A 27 6.48 -5.05 -2.31
C THR A 27 6.38 -5.56 -0.88
N SER A 28 6.18 -4.66 0.08
CA SER A 28 5.83 -5.09 1.42
C SER A 28 4.34 -5.38 1.47
N ASN A 29 3.98 -6.62 1.82
CA ASN A 29 2.62 -7.16 1.78
C ASN A 29 1.86 -6.85 3.08
N TYR A 30 1.75 -5.57 3.47
CA TYR A 30 0.91 -5.19 4.60
C TYR A 30 -0.55 -5.10 4.12
N ARG A 31 -1.42 -5.90 4.73
CA ARG A 31 -2.88 -5.84 4.56
C ARG A 31 -3.46 -4.87 5.57
N LEU A 32 -4.33 -3.97 5.12
CA LEU A 32 -5.07 -3.08 6.00
C LEU A 32 -6.22 -3.83 6.68
N SER A 33 -6.29 -3.78 8.01
CA SER A 33 -7.44 -4.20 8.80
C SER A 33 -7.81 -3.10 9.78
N TRP A 34 -9.10 -2.87 10.00
CA TRP A 34 -9.61 -1.86 10.92
C TRP A 34 -10.89 -2.36 11.59
N THR A 35 -11.21 -1.78 12.75
CA THR A 35 -12.47 -2.00 13.47
C THR A 35 -12.86 -0.71 14.18
N ASN A 36 -14.16 -0.49 14.42
CA ASN A 36 -14.58 0.52 15.38
C ASN A 36 -14.20 0.08 16.79
N CYS A 37 -14.05 1.08 17.64
CA CYS A 37 -13.60 0.90 19.00
C CYS A 37 -14.59 1.55 19.92
N GLY A 38 -14.68 1.02 21.14
CA GLY A 38 -15.77 1.39 22.03
C GLY A 38 -17.08 0.66 21.69
N PRO A 39 -18.13 0.96 22.45
CA PRO A 39 -19.42 0.29 22.30
C PRO A 39 -20.10 0.66 20.98
N ILE A 40 -20.94 -0.25 20.46
CA ILE A 40 -21.75 0.00 19.25
C ILE A 40 -22.77 1.15 19.42
N SER A 41 -22.98 1.63 20.64
CA SER A 41 -23.77 2.82 20.93
C SER A 41 -22.99 4.12 20.71
N ASP A 42 -21.73 4.05 20.32
CA ASP A 42 -20.92 5.24 20.14
C ASP A 42 -21.49 6.12 19.02
N PRO A 43 -21.54 7.44 19.24
CA PRO A 43 -22.22 8.38 18.35
C PRO A 43 -21.45 8.61 17.05
N ALA A 44 -20.27 8.02 16.88
CA ALA A 44 -19.51 8.07 15.63
C ALA A 44 -18.98 6.67 15.33
N GLN A 45 -19.42 6.09 14.21
CA GLN A 45 -18.96 4.77 13.77
C GLN A 45 -18.60 4.77 12.30
N LEU A 46 -17.44 4.20 11.98
CA LEU A 46 -17.03 3.93 10.62
C LEU A 46 -17.79 2.71 10.10
N LYS A 47 -18.44 2.84 8.94
CA LYS A 47 -19.22 1.77 8.33
C LYS A 47 -18.42 0.99 7.31
N SER A 48 -17.65 1.70 6.49
CA SER A 48 -16.77 1.10 5.51
C SER A 48 -15.53 1.96 5.30
N LEU A 49 -14.39 1.30 5.14
CA LEU A 49 -13.14 1.90 4.68
C LEU A 49 -12.52 0.93 3.70
N THR A 50 -12.38 1.38 2.46
CA THR A 50 -11.76 0.63 1.36
C THR A 50 -10.53 1.41 0.90
N ILE A 51 -9.39 0.74 0.80
CA ILE A 51 -8.13 1.33 0.33
C ILE A 51 -7.62 0.57 -0.88
N ASN A 52 -7.18 1.29 -1.91
CA ASN A 52 -6.61 0.75 -3.14
C ASN A 52 -5.36 1.54 -3.53
N PRO A 53 -4.26 0.89 -3.95
CA PRO A 53 -4.06 -0.55 -4.13
C PRO A 53 -3.78 -1.31 -2.82
N ASP A 54 -4.16 -2.59 -2.79
CA ASP A 54 -3.78 -3.57 -1.76
C ASP A 54 -2.92 -4.67 -2.41
N PRO A 55 -1.65 -4.88 -2.03
CA PRO A 55 -0.89 -4.21 -0.97
C PRO A 55 -0.49 -2.77 -1.33
N ILE A 56 -0.44 -1.91 -0.32
CA ILE A 56 -0.10 -0.49 -0.46
C ILE A 56 1.35 -0.37 -0.94
N ARG A 57 1.57 0.31 -2.07
CA ARG A 57 2.94 0.59 -2.57
C ARG A 57 3.44 1.90 -1.98
N ILE A 58 4.58 1.84 -1.29
CA ILE A 58 5.26 3.01 -0.74
C ILE A 58 6.67 3.07 -1.36
N PRO A 59 7.07 4.18 -2.01
CA PRO A 59 6.25 5.36 -2.32
C PRO A 59 5.16 5.06 -3.37
N GLY A 60 4.03 5.78 -3.32
CA GLY A 60 2.92 5.57 -4.25
C GLY A 60 1.69 6.41 -3.92
N LYS A 61 0.69 6.37 -4.82
CA LYS A 61 -0.62 7.00 -4.62
C LYS A 61 -1.60 6.01 -4.01
N ILE A 62 -2.32 6.47 -2.99
CA ILE A 62 -3.36 5.70 -2.31
C ILE A 62 -4.72 6.33 -2.62
N ILE A 63 -5.70 5.52 -3.00
CA ILE A 63 -7.10 5.89 -3.15
C ILE A 63 -7.85 5.24 -1.99
N HIS A 64 -8.64 6.02 -1.26
CA HIS A 64 -9.46 5.52 -0.18
C HIS A 64 -10.91 6.00 -0.33
N THR A 65 -11.84 5.14 0.09
CA THR A 65 -13.26 5.43 0.16
C THR A 65 -13.73 5.12 1.58
N THR A 66 -14.44 6.07 2.19
CA THR A 66 -14.89 5.98 3.59
C THR A 66 -16.37 6.31 3.70
N ALA A 67 -17.11 5.52 4.46
CA ALA A 67 -18.45 5.85 4.92
C ALA A 67 -18.50 5.79 6.45
N ALA A 68 -19.07 6.81 7.08
CA ALA A 68 -19.22 6.91 8.52
C ALA A 68 -20.63 7.40 8.88
N VAL A 69 -21.13 6.97 10.03
CA VAL A 69 -22.36 7.47 10.64
C VAL A 69 -21.98 8.29 11.86
N VAL A 70 -22.54 9.50 11.95
CA VAL A 70 -22.38 10.40 13.09
C VAL A 70 -23.77 10.79 13.59
N ASP A 71 -24.03 10.53 14.86
CA ASP A 71 -25.20 11.07 15.54
C ASP A 71 -24.98 12.58 15.79
N GLY A 72 -26.03 13.37 15.65
CA GLY A 72 -25.99 14.85 15.71
C GLY A 72 -25.60 15.40 17.09
N SER A 73 -25.48 14.54 18.10
CA SER A 73 -24.93 14.82 19.42
C SER A 73 -23.39 14.79 19.47
N SER A 74 -22.73 14.28 18.42
CA SER A 74 -21.28 14.10 18.35
C SER A 74 -20.57 15.40 17.99
N SER A 75 -20.44 16.28 18.98
CA SER A 75 -19.59 17.48 18.93
C SER A 75 -18.13 17.06 18.70
N ARG A 76 -17.53 17.48 17.56
CA ARG A 76 -16.15 17.24 17.11
C ARG A 76 -15.26 16.49 18.12
N ARG A 77 -15.17 15.17 18.01
CA ARG A 77 -14.19 14.37 18.77
C ARG A 77 -13.08 13.87 17.84
N ASN A 78 -11.86 13.96 18.35
CA ASN A 78 -10.67 13.40 17.73
C ASN A 78 -10.91 11.91 17.45
N VAL A 79 -10.55 11.47 16.25
CA VAL A 79 -10.56 10.05 15.87
C VAL A 79 -9.60 9.35 16.83
N GLN A 80 -10.14 8.54 17.74
CA GLN A 80 -9.34 7.78 18.69
C GLN A 80 -8.74 6.59 17.93
N GLU A 81 -7.42 6.56 17.79
CA GLU A 81 -6.71 5.37 17.32
C GLU A 81 -6.78 4.30 18.41
N CYS A 82 -7.11 3.08 18.00
CA CYS A 82 -7.32 1.96 18.91
C CYS A 82 -6.07 1.10 18.86
N LEU A 83 -5.22 1.35 19.86
CA LEU A 83 -4.00 0.59 20.11
C LEU A 83 -4.32 -0.74 20.79
#